data_AF-A0A8H3E6T9-F1
#
_entry.id   AF-A0A8H3E6T9-F1
#
_cell.length_a   1.000
_cell.length_b   1.000
_cell.length_c   1.000
_cell.angle_alpha   90.00
_cell.angle_beta   90.00
_cell.angle_gamma   90.00
#
_symmetry.space_group_name_H-M   'P 1'
#
loop_
_entity.id
_entity.type
_entity.pdbx_description
1 polymer ?
#
loop_
_entity_poly.entity_id
_entity_poly.type
_entity_poly.pdbx_seq_one_letter_code
_entity_poly.pdbx_strand_id
1 'polypeptide(L)'
;MGMPLYGRAFESTNGIRQPFNGIGPGTWEQGVYDYKALPFSGAAVFEDSSRGSSYSYDSSKKELVSYDTPNIIRQKAAYIKAKGLGGGMFWELSSDKKGADSLVTISATNIGALDTTPNHLYYPYSKFDNIKNNMGTGPGGPNTTVQPTTTRPPATTTQPPATTTRASSTPATTTTPTTGGCSGLSAWRSDLAYVAGNVVSYNGHKWTAKWWNQAENPGGASDAWTDNGAC
;
A
#
# COMPACT_ATOMS: atom_id res chain seq x y z
N MET A 1 -8.45 -11.69 7.58
CA MET A 1 -7.18 -12.31 7.12
C MET A 1 -6.43 -11.28 6.28
N GLY A 2 -5.19 -10.96 6.63
CA GLY A 2 -4.36 -10.05 5.83
C GLY A 2 -3.79 -10.75 4.60
N MET A 3 -3.80 -10.07 3.45
CA MET A 3 -3.30 -10.55 2.16
C MET A 3 -2.48 -9.44 1.47
N PRO A 4 -1.31 -9.75 0.89
CA PRO A 4 -0.48 -8.73 0.25
C PRO A 4 -0.95 -8.39 -1.16
N LEU A 5 -0.87 -7.10 -1.51
CA LEU A 5 -0.91 -6.58 -2.88
C LEU A 5 0.51 -6.24 -3.37
N TYR A 6 1.51 -6.98 -2.90
CA TYR A 6 2.90 -6.82 -3.28
C TYR A 6 3.61 -8.17 -3.27
N GLY A 7 4.77 -8.22 -3.93
CA GLY A 7 5.71 -9.34 -3.87
C GLY A 7 7.00 -8.97 -3.15
N ARG A 8 7.64 -9.97 -2.53
CA ARG A 8 8.97 -9.88 -1.93
C ARG A 8 9.98 -10.59 -2.82
N ALA A 9 11.07 -9.91 -3.17
CA ALA A 9 12.05 -10.41 -4.12
C ALA A 9 13.33 -10.93 -3.48
N PHE A 10 13.94 -11.90 -4.15
CA PHE A 10 15.16 -12.60 -3.78
C PHE A 10 15.99 -12.84 -5.04
N GLU A 11 17.17 -12.25 -5.11
CA GLU A 11 18.06 -12.31 -6.28
C GLU A 11 19.22 -13.29 -6.06
N SER A 12 19.96 -13.56 -7.14
CA SER A 12 21.09 -14.49 -7.14
C SER A 12 20.76 -15.85 -6.54
N THR A 13 19.52 -16.32 -6.74
CA THR A 13 19.02 -17.57 -6.18
C THR A 13 18.78 -18.61 -7.26
N ASN A 14 19.01 -19.89 -6.92
CA ASN A 14 18.67 -21.03 -7.77
C ASN A 14 17.19 -21.44 -7.65
N GLY A 15 16.37 -20.66 -6.94
CA GLY A 15 14.93 -20.84 -6.82
C GLY A 15 14.46 -21.05 -5.38
N ILE A 16 13.22 -21.52 -5.22
CA ILE A 16 12.59 -21.67 -3.91
C ILE A 16 13.41 -22.59 -2.98
N ARG A 17 13.54 -22.19 -1.70
CA ARG A 17 14.34 -22.89 -0.67
C ARG A 17 15.85 -22.94 -0.93
N GLN A 18 16.36 -22.16 -1.86
CA GLN A 18 17.79 -22.01 -2.09
C GLN A 18 18.30 -20.72 -1.43
N PRO A 19 19.60 -20.61 -1.12
CA PRO A 19 20.22 -19.35 -0.72
C PRO A 19 19.97 -18.25 -1.76
N PHE A 20 19.97 -17.00 -1.31
CA PHE A 20 19.84 -15.81 -2.15
C PHE A 20 20.88 -14.77 -1.74
N ASN A 21 21.21 -13.86 -2.65
CA ASN A 21 22.07 -12.71 -2.37
C ASN A 21 21.54 -11.50 -3.15
N GLY A 22 20.99 -10.53 -2.41
CA GLY A 22 20.26 -9.40 -2.97
C GLY A 22 18.75 -9.60 -2.96
N ILE A 23 18.04 -8.49 -2.97
CA ILE A 23 16.57 -8.45 -2.93
C ILE A 23 15.99 -7.65 -4.09
N GLY A 24 16.83 -7.14 -5.00
CA GLY A 24 16.37 -6.29 -6.10
C GLY A 24 15.95 -4.88 -5.69
N PRO A 25 15.76 -4.00 -6.68
CA PRO A 25 15.48 -2.58 -6.45
C PRO A 25 14.08 -2.31 -5.87
N GLY A 26 13.11 -3.18 -6.12
CA GLY A 26 11.71 -2.94 -5.76
C GLY A 26 11.02 -1.84 -6.58
N THR A 27 9.73 -1.63 -6.33
CA THR A 27 8.93 -0.54 -6.92
C THR A 27 9.02 0.74 -6.10
N TRP A 28 9.01 0.63 -4.76
CA TRP A 28 9.01 1.77 -3.83
C TRP A 28 9.89 1.56 -2.58
N GLU A 29 10.22 0.31 -2.27
CA GLU A 29 11.23 -0.07 -1.27
C GLU A 29 12.01 -1.25 -1.84
N GLN A 30 13.31 -1.33 -1.55
CA GLN A 30 14.14 -2.45 -2.00
C GLN A 30 13.50 -3.80 -1.65
N GLY A 31 13.44 -4.67 -2.66
CA GLY A 31 12.82 -5.98 -2.57
C GLY A 31 11.32 -6.05 -2.37
N VAL A 32 10.59 -4.94 -2.57
CA VAL A 32 9.13 -4.94 -2.60
C VAL A 32 8.62 -4.46 -3.95
N TYR A 33 7.87 -5.31 -4.65
CA TYR A 33 7.28 -4.98 -5.94
C TYR A 33 5.75 -4.91 -5.87
N ASP A 34 5.13 -3.93 -6.51
CA ASP A 34 3.67 -3.85 -6.60
C ASP A 34 3.11 -5.06 -7.33
N TYR A 35 2.00 -5.62 -6.84
CA TYR A 35 1.34 -6.76 -7.49
C TYR A 35 0.95 -6.46 -8.96
N LYS A 36 0.55 -5.22 -9.25
CA LYS A 36 0.22 -4.79 -10.62
C LYS A 36 1.35 -4.93 -11.64
N ALA A 37 2.61 -5.03 -11.19
CA ALA A 37 3.78 -5.25 -12.04
C ALA A 37 4.16 -6.74 -12.19
N LEU A 38 3.53 -7.64 -11.41
CA LEU A 38 3.90 -9.05 -11.35
C LEU A 38 2.94 -9.96 -12.14
N PRO A 39 3.42 -11.09 -12.68
CA PRO A 39 4.82 -11.51 -12.75
C PRO A 39 5.59 -10.67 -13.78
N PHE A 40 6.91 -10.57 -13.60
CA PHE A 40 7.76 -9.97 -14.63
C PHE A 40 7.84 -10.84 -15.88
N SER A 41 8.04 -10.19 -17.04
CA SER A 41 8.27 -10.88 -18.29
C SER A 41 9.49 -11.79 -18.20
N GLY A 42 9.34 -13.05 -18.64
CA GLY A 42 10.36 -14.10 -18.54
C GLY A 42 10.27 -14.96 -17.27
N ALA A 43 9.50 -14.54 -16.26
CA ALA A 43 9.31 -15.32 -15.04
C ALA A 43 8.18 -16.35 -15.21
N ALA A 44 8.41 -17.58 -14.73
CA ALA A 44 7.38 -18.60 -14.61
C ALA A 44 6.69 -18.50 -13.25
N VAL A 45 5.37 -18.68 -13.20
CA VAL A 45 4.57 -18.66 -11.97
C VAL A 45 4.40 -20.07 -11.43
N PHE A 46 4.61 -20.24 -10.11
CA PHE A 46 4.48 -21.48 -9.38
C PHE A 46 3.51 -21.30 -8.22
N GLU A 47 2.54 -22.20 -8.10
CA GLU A 47 1.55 -22.19 -7.04
C GLU A 47 1.60 -23.49 -6.24
N ASP A 48 1.54 -23.38 -4.93
CA ASP A 48 1.41 -24.50 -4.02
C ASP A 48 0.09 -24.38 -3.26
N SER A 49 -0.92 -25.07 -3.78
CA SER A 49 -2.28 -25.08 -3.20
C SER A 49 -2.34 -25.81 -1.85
N SER A 50 -1.38 -26.70 -1.55
CA SER A 50 -1.33 -27.34 -0.23
C SER A 50 -0.92 -26.36 0.87
N ARG A 51 -0.15 -25.33 0.50
CA ARG A 51 0.33 -24.26 1.39
C ARG A 51 -0.47 -22.97 1.25
N GLY A 52 -1.26 -22.80 0.19
CA GLY A 52 -1.93 -21.55 -0.13
C GLY A 52 -0.94 -20.42 -0.43
N SER A 53 0.14 -20.73 -1.16
CA SER A 53 1.24 -19.82 -1.46
C SER A 53 1.66 -19.88 -2.93
N SER A 54 2.25 -18.80 -3.43
CA SER A 54 2.75 -18.72 -4.80
C SER A 54 4.02 -17.87 -4.90
N TYR A 55 4.77 -18.07 -5.98
CA TYR A 55 5.91 -17.23 -6.36
C TYR A 55 6.09 -17.24 -7.87
N SER A 56 6.83 -16.26 -8.41
CA SER A 56 7.38 -16.32 -9.76
C SER A 56 8.89 -16.46 -9.72
N TYR A 57 9.48 -17.15 -10.71
CA TYR A 57 10.93 -17.28 -10.84
C TYR A 57 11.38 -17.07 -12.28
N ASP A 58 12.37 -16.19 -12.47
CA ASP A 58 13.10 -15.99 -13.73
C ASP A 58 14.48 -16.64 -13.58
N SER A 59 14.71 -17.76 -14.25
CA SER A 59 15.97 -18.50 -14.16
C SER A 59 17.15 -17.78 -14.81
N SER A 60 16.89 -16.90 -15.78
CA SER A 60 17.94 -16.14 -16.47
C SER A 60 18.45 -15.00 -15.59
N LYS A 61 17.53 -14.29 -14.93
CA LYS A 61 17.87 -13.25 -13.95
C LYS A 61 18.22 -13.79 -12.57
N LYS A 62 17.90 -15.06 -12.30
CA LYS A 62 17.99 -15.69 -10.97
C LYS A 62 17.21 -14.91 -9.90
N GLU A 63 16.03 -14.42 -10.27
CA GLU A 63 15.15 -13.63 -9.41
C GLU A 63 13.88 -14.43 -9.08
N LEU A 64 13.61 -14.58 -7.78
CA LEU A 64 12.37 -15.13 -7.25
C LEU A 64 11.56 -14.01 -6.60
N VAL A 65 10.26 -13.94 -6.89
CA VAL A 65 9.33 -13.02 -6.23
C VAL A 65 8.19 -13.81 -5.60
N SER A 66 8.05 -13.76 -4.27
CA SER A 66 6.95 -14.39 -3.54
C SER A 66 5.78 -13.41 -3.40
N TYR A 67 4.59 -13.77 -3.87
CA TYR A 67 3.38 -12.92 -3.87
C TYR A 67 2.12 -13.78 -3.97
N ASP A 68 0.94 -13.19 -3.75
CA ASP A 68 -0.35 -13.89 -3.95
C ASP A 68 -0.84 -13.78 -5.40
N THR A 69 -1.27 -14.89 -5.98
CA THR A 69 -1.94 -14.93 -7.29
C THR A 69 -3.48 -14.93 -7.14
N PRO A 70 -4.22 -14.68 -8.24
CA PRO A 70 -5.67 -14.88 -8.28
C PRO A 70 -6.16 -16.22 -7.72
N ASN A 71 -5.42 -17.32 -7.98
CA ASN A 71 -5.80 -18.64 -7.49
C ASN A 71 -5.59 -18.76 -5.97
N ILE A 72 -4.48 -18.26 -5.45
CA ILE A 72 -4.21 -18.26 -4.01
C ILE A 72 -5.22 -17.39 -3.25
N ILE A 73 -5.63 -16.24 -3.80
CA ILE A 73 -6.68 -15.42 -3.19
C ILE A 73 -8.03 -16.13 -3.17
N ARG A 74 -8.40 -16.89 -4.22
CA ARG A 74 -9.61 -17.73 -4.18
C ARG A 74 -9.55 -18.76 -3.05
N GLN A 75 -8.40 -19.40 -2.83
CA GLN A 75 -8.22 -20.34 -1.73
C GLN A 75 -8.32 -19.67 -0.35
N LYS A 76 -7.70 -18.50 -0.18
CA LYS A 76 -7.79 -17.72 1.06
C LYS A 76 -9.21 -17.21 1.32
N ALA A 77 -9.94 -16.78 0.30
CA ALA A 77 -11.36 -16.43 0.41
C ALA A 77 -12.23 -17.63 0.83
N ALA A 78 -11.98 -18.81 0.26
CA ALA A 78 -12.66 -20.04 0.69
C ALA A 78 -12.35 -20.38 2.16
N TYR A 79 -11.10 -20.20 2.59
CA TYR A 79 -10.71 -20.39 3.99
C TYR A 79 -11.40 -19.41 4.93
N ILE A 80 -11.50 -18.13 4.57
CA ILE A 80 -12.23 -17.10 5.34
C ILE A 80 -13.66 -17.55 5.60
N LYS A 81 -14.37 -18.02 4.57
CA LYS A 81 -15.73 -18.54 4.71
C LYS A 81 -15.80 -19.78 5.60
N ALA A 82 -14.94 -20.77 5.31
CA ALA A 82 -14.95 -22.05 6.03
C ALA A 82 -14.65 -21.91 7.53
N LYS A 83 -13.92 -20.86 7.92
CA LYS A 83 -13.59 -20.56 9.32
C LYS A 83 -14.47 -19.49 9.96
N GLY A 84 -15.45 -18.94 9.23
CA GLY A 84 -16.31 -17.87 9.75
C GLY A 84 -15.52 -16.60 10.15
N LEU A 85 -14.43 -16.28 9.43
CA LEU A 85 -13.66 -15.07 9.70
C LEU A 85 -14.39 -13.84 9.17
N GLY A 86 -14.24 -12.69 9.83
CA GLY A 86 -14.93 -11.44 9.48
C GLY A 86 -14.56 -10.79 8.14
N GLY A 87 -13.56 -11.31 7.40
CA GLY A 87 -13.22 -10.81 6.07
C GLY A 87 -11.73 -10.82 5.71
N GLY A 88 -11.43 -10.19 4.58
CA GLY A 88 -10.06 -9.98 4.07
C GLY A 88 -9.59 -8.53 4.28
N MET A 89 -8.30 -8.36 4.54
CA MET A 89 -7.62 -7.07 4.59
C MET A 89 -6.46 -7.11 3.59
N PHE A 90 -6.20 -6.00 2.91
CA PHE A 90 -5.12 -5.91 1.91
C PHE A 90 -4.15 -4.78 2.22
N TRP A 91 -2.87 -5.01 1.92
CA TRP A 91 -1.83 -3.98 1.95
C TRP A 91 -1.07 -3.97 0.61
N GLU A 92 -1.04 -2.89 -0.17
CA GLU A 92 -1.93 -1.73 -0.10
C GLU A 92 -2.64 -1.49 -1.45
N LEU A 93 -3.79 -0.81 -1.39
CA LEU A 93 -4.80 -0.81 -2.45
C LEU A 93 -4.28 -0.27 -3.80
N SER A 94 -3.34 0.68 -3.79
CA SER A 94 -2.80 1.27 -5.03
C SER A 94 -2.00 0.27 -5.87
N SER A 95 -1.59 -0.84 -5.26
CA SER A 95 -0.78 -1.88 -5.88
C SER A 95 -1.60 -2.99 -6.57
N ASP A 96 -2.93 -2.96 -6.48
CA ASP A 96 -3.80 -3.96 -7.11
C ASP A 96 -3.84 -3.83 -8.64
N LYS A 97 -4.16 -4.94 -9.31
CA LYS A 97 -4.53 -4.94 -10.73
C LYS A 97 -5.97 -4.48 -10.90
N LYS A 98 -6.32 -4.14 -12.13
CA LYS A 98 -7.71 -3.86 -12.54
C LYS A 98 -8.32 -5.08 -13.22
N GLY A 99 -9.65 -5.13 -13.25
CA GLY A 99 -10.39 -6.16 -13.98
C GLY A 99 -10.27 -7.54 -13.33
N ALA A 100 -10.21 -8.58 -14.16
CA ALA A 100 -10.28 -9.98 -13.73
C ALA A 100 -9.13 -10.41 -12.79
N ASP A 101 -8.01 -9.70 -12.81
CA ASP A 101 -6.83 -10.01 -12.00
C ASP A 101 -6.74 -9.20 -10.69
N SER A 102 -7.73 -8.34 -10.39
CA SER A 102 -7.81 -7.62 -9.12
C SER A 102 -7.99 -8.59 -7.96
N LEU A 103 -7.01 -8.67 -7.06
CA LEU A 103 -7.08 -9.57 -5.92
C LEU A 103 -8.17 -9.14 -4.94
N VAL A 104 -8.40 -7.83 -4.79
CA VAL A 104 -9.47 -7.30 -3.94
C VAL A 104 -10.84 -7.71 -4.50
N THR A 105 -11.04 -7.55 -5.81
CA THR A 105 -12.30 -7.93 -6.47
C THR A 105 -12.55 -9.43 -6.37
N ILE A 106 -11.52 -10.25 -6.60
CA ILE A 106 -11.60 -11.71 -6.47
C ILE A 106 -11.99 -12.08 -5.04
N SER A 107 -11.32 -11.50 -4.04
CA SER A 107 -11.61 -11.77 -2.63
C SER A 107 -13.04 -11.39 -2.28
N ALA A 108 -13.49 -10.18 -2.63
CA ALA A 108 -14.85 -9.71 -2.35
C ALA A 108 -15.91 -10.64 -2.97
N THR A 109 -15.74 -10.98 -4.25
CA THR A 109 -16.67 -11.87 -4.98
C THR A 109 -16.73 -13.27 -4.37
N ASN A 110 -15.62 -13.78 -3.82
CA ASN A 110 -15.54 -15.14 -3.29
C ASN A 110 -15.90 -15.24 -1.80
N ILE A 111 -15.78 -14.18 -1.02
CA ILE A 111 -16.20 -14.15 0.40
C ILE A 111 -17.73 -13.98 0.51
N GLY A 112 -18.32 -13.09 -0.30
CA GLY A 112 -19.77 -12.87 -0.33
C GLY A 112 -20.15 -11.42 -0.07
N ALA A 113 -21.33 -11.23 0.53
CA ALA A 113 -21.89 -9.91 0.79
C ALA A 113 -21.17 -9.21 1.96
N LEU A 114 -21.20 -7.87 1.93
CA LEU A 114 -20.75 -7.05 3.05
C LEU A 114 -21.71 -7.22 4.23
N ASP A 115 -21.15 -7.19 5.44
CA ASP A 115 -21.95 -7.02 6.65
C ASP A 115 -22.62 -5.65 6.62
N THR A 116 -23.95 -5.64 6.66
CA THR A 116 -24.78 -4.43 6.65
C THR A 116 -25.26 -4.06 8.04
N THR A 117 -24.80 -4.74 9.09
CA THR A 117 -25.10 -4.38 10.48
C THR A 117 -24.63 -2.94 10.73
N PRO A 118 -25.50 -2.06 11.25
CA PRO A 118 -25.10 -0.70 11.56
C PRO A 118 -23.89 -0.69 12.51
N ASN A 119 -22.88 0.11 12.17
CA ASN A 119 -21.75 0.33 13.07
C ASN A 119 -22.24 0.90 14.40
N HIS A 120 -21.60 0.50 15.49
CA HIS A 120 -21.80 1.14 16.78
C HIS A 120 -21.22 2.56 16.71
N LEU A 121 -22.08 3.57 16.54
CA LEU A 121 -21.66 4.97 16.44
C LEU A 121 -22.05 5.81 17.67
N TYR A 122 -22.81 5.22 18.61
CA TYR A 122 -23.32 5.92 19.79
C TYR A 122 -22.57 5.51 21.05
N TYR A 123 -21.85 6.45 21.67
CA TYR A 123 -20.95 6.17 22.80
C TYR A 123 -21.23 7.09 24.01
N PRO A 124 -22.41 7.03 24.63
CA PRO A 124 -22.85 7.98 25.67
C PRO A 124 -22.01 7.95 26.96
N TYR A 125 -21.21 6.90 27.13
CA TYR A 125 -20.32 6.74 28.29
C TYR A 125 -18.86 7.02 27.96
N SER A 126 -18.56 7.54 26.77
CA SER A 126 -17.19 7.92 26.43
C SER A 126 -16.69 9.01 27.37
N LYS A 127 -15.44 8.89 27.82
CA LYS A 127 -14.76 9.94 28.60
C LYS A 127 -14.47 11.21 27.80
N PHE A 128 -14.53 11.12 26.47
CA PHE A 128 -14.28 12.24 25.57
C PHE A 128 -15.61 12.87 25.14
N ASP A 129 -15.81 14.16 25.45
CA ASP A 129 -17.10 14.83 25.25
C ASP A 129 -17.51 14.90 23.76
N ASN A 130 -16.56 15.01 22.84
CA ASN A 130 -16.84 14.95 21.40
C ASN A 130 -17.42 13.60 20.97
N ILE A 131 -16.93 12.49 21.52
CA ILE A 131 -17.43 11.14 21.23
C ILE A 131 -18.77 10.88 21.94
N LYS A 132 -18.87 11.32 23.20
CA LYS A 132 -20.10 11.27 24.01
C LYS A 132 -21.26 11.99 23.33
N ASN A 133 -20.98 13.14 22.72
CA ASN A 133 -21.94 13.98 22.03
C ASN A 133 -22.07 13.64 20.53
N ASN A 134 -21.83 12.38 20.16
CA ASN A 134 -21.98 11.85 18.79
C ASN A 134 -21.24 12.67 17.73
N MET A 135 -19.94 12.91 17.95
CA MET A 135 -19.07 13.72 17.09
C MET A 135 -19.59 15.16 16.86
N GLY A 136 -20.34 15.71 17.83
CA GLY A 136 -20.88 17.07 17.77
C GLY A 136 -22.25 17.21 17.11
N THR A 137 -22.92 16.09 16.76
CA THR A 137 -24.26 16.12 16.15
C THR A 137 -25.41 16.25 17.16
N GLY A 138 -25.10 16.27 18.46
CA GLY A 138 -26.06 16.50 19.54
C GLY A 138 -26.93 15.28 19.89
N PRO A 139 -27.82 15.37 20.89
CA PRO A 139 -28.62 14.24 21.40
C PRO A 139 -29.76 13.79 20.46
N GLY A 140 -29.91 14.43 19.30
CA GLY A 140 -30.96 14.17 18.30
C GLY A 140 -30.43 13.54 17.01
N GLY A 141 -29.38 12.71 17.09
CA GLY A 141 -28.89 11.93 15.95
C GLY A 141 -29.99 10.98 15.42
N PRO A 142 -30.10 10.77 14.09
CA PRO A 142 -31.31 10.25 13.46
C PRO A 142 -31.59 8.82 13.91
N ASN A 143 -32.75 8.61 14.53
CA ASN A 143 -33.35 7.29 14.55
C ASN A 143 -33.87 6.99 13.14
N THR A 144 -33.54 5.81 12.63
CA THR A 144 -34.01 5.15 11.39
C THR A 144 -33.40 5.58 10.03
N THR A 145 -32.60 4.65 9.50
CA THR A 145 -32.46 4.34 8.07
C THR A 145 -31.87 5.42 7.15
N VAL A 146 -30.56 5.64 7.22
CA VAL A 146 -29.81 6.09 6.03
C VAL A 146 -29.15 4.86 5.40
N GLN A 147 -29.91 4.17 4.56
CA GLN A 147 -29.32 3.26 3.58
C GLN A 147 -28.42 4.12 2.66
N PRO A 148 -27.15 3.77 2.43
CA PRO A 148 -26.35 4.48 1.44
C PRO A 148 -26.95 4.17 0.06
N THR A 149 -27.72 5.11 -0.51
CA THR A 149 -28.09 5.09 -1.92
C THR A 149 -26.83 5.30 -2.74
N THR A 150 -26.23 4.21 -3.22
CA THR A 150 -25.20 4.25 -4.25
C THR A 150 -25.84 4.55 -5.59
N THR A 151 -26.19 5.82 -5.85
CA THR A 151 -26.41 6.26 -7.23
C THR A 151 -25.04 6.41 -7.88
N ARG A 152 -24.67 5.41 -8.68
CA ARG A 152 -23.48 5.40 -9.54
C ARG A 152 -23.46 6.67 -10.40
N PRO A 153 -22.46 7.56 -10.28
CA PRO A 153 -22.29 8.67 -11.22
C PRO A 153 -22.04 8.10 -12.64
N PRO A 154 -22.51 8.76 -13.70
CA PRO A 154 -22.20 8.35 -15.07
C PRO A 154 -20.68 8.32 -15.28
N ALA A 155 -20.21 7.29 -15.99
CA ALA A 155 -18.80 7.17 -16.35
C ALA A 155 -18.42 8.30 -17.33
N THR A 156 -17.66 9.28 -16.86
CA THR A 156 -17.00 10.26 -17.73
C THR A 156 -15.65 9.71 -18.13
N THR A 157 -15.53 9.31 -19.40
CA THR A 157 -14.28 8.86 -20.00
C THR A 157 -13.40 10.06 -20.31
N THR A 158 -12.45 10.37 -19.43
CA THR A 158 -11.33 11.26 -19.76
C THR A 158 -10.04 10.46 -19.79
N GLN A 159 -9.49 10.33 -21.00
CA GLN A 159 -8.20 9.71 -21.29
C GLN A 159 -7.06 10.59 -20.75
N PRO A 160 -6.14 10.07 -19.91
CA PRO A 160 -4.94 10.81 -19.55
C PRO A 160 -3.91 10.77 -20.70
N PRO A 161 -3.14 11.85 -20.92
CA PRO A 161 -2.08 11.88 -21.94
C PRO A 161 -0.93 10.94 -21.58
N ALA A 162 -0.26 10.43 -22.61
CA ALA A 162 0.94 9.60 -22.49
C ALA A 162 2.09 10.35 -21.79
N THR A 163 2.69 9.73 -20.77
CA THR A 163 3.89 10.26 -20.11
C THR A 163 5.10 9.38 -20.41
N THR A 164 6.06 9.99 -21.09
CA THR A 164 7.34 9.44 -21.53
C THR A 164 8.24 9.07 -20.34
N THR A 165 8.85 7.89 -20.44
CA THR A 165 9.92 7.37 -19.58
C THR A 165 11.15 8.30 -19.53
N ARG A 166 11.68 8.57 -18.33
CA ARG A 166 13.10 8.91 -18.14
C ARG A 166 13.64 8.25 -16.87
N ALA A 167 14.60 7.36 -17.04
CA ALA A 167 15.43 6.82 -15.96
C ALA A 167 16.30 7.94 -15.35
N SER A 168 16.61 7.86 -14.06
CA SER A 168 17.77 8.56 -13.50
C SER A 168 18.23 7.98 -12.16
N SER A 169 19.54 7.84 -12.06
CA SER A 169 20.37 7.20 -11.04
C SER A 169 20.52 7.99 -9.73
N THR A 170 20.82 7.25 -8.67
CA THR A 170 21.37 7.70 -7.37
C THR A 170 22.72 8.42 -7.54
N PRO A 171 23.07 9.32 -6.60
CA PRO A 171 24.29 9.08 -5.83
C PRO A 171 24.13 9.33 -4.33
N ALA A 172 24.84 8.54 -3.51
CA ALA A 172 25.01 8.73 -2.07
C ALA A 172 26.29 9.54 -1.78
N THR A 173 26.27 10.37 -0.73
CA THR A 173 27.49 10.73 0.03
C THR A 173 27.18 11.20 1.45
N THR A 174 28.00 10.71 2.39
CA THR A 174 28.07 11.01 3.82
C THR A 174 28.94 12.26 4.07
N THR A 175 28.46 13.22 4.86
CA THR A 175 29.26 14.06 5.80
C THR A 175 28.36 14.85 6.77
N THR A 176 28.85 15.09 7.99
CA THR A 176 28.29 15.95 9.07
C THR A 176 29.46 16.74 9.67
N PRO A 177 29.32 17.89 10.38
CA PRO A 177 28.23 18.88 10.50
C PRO A 177 28.65 20.33 10.11
N THR A 178 27.69 21.27 9.98
CA THR A 178 27.56 22.57 10.73
C THR A 178 26.63 23.56 9.98
N THR A 179 25.62 24.08 10.71
CA THR A 179 24.79 25.30 10.51
C THR A 179 24.18 25.65 9.14
N GLY A 180 22.85 25.49 9.06
CA GLY A 180 21.93 26.37 8.32
C GLY A 180 22.03 26.35 6.80
N GLY A 181 21.36 25.40 6.16
CA GLY A 181 21.07 25.47 4.73
C GLY A 181 20.63 24.12 4.15
N CYS A 182 19.64 24.15 3.27
CA CYS A 182 19.12 22.98 2.54
C CYS A 182 20.07 22.49 1.42
N SER A 183 21.35 22.86 1.45
CA SER A 183 22.30 22.54 0.39
C SER A 183 22.49 21.03 0.28
N GLY A 184 22.24 20.48 -0.91
CA GLY A 184 22.34 19.05 -1.20
C GLY A 184 21.10 18.21 -0.86
N LEU A 185 20.07 18.77 -0.22
CA LEU A 185 18.81 18.06 0.00
C LEU A 185 17.89 18.18 -1.20
N SER A 186 17.42 17.03 -1.68
CA SER A 186 16.38 17.00 -2.72
C SER A 186 15.10 17.67 -2.23
N ALA A 187 14.50 18.51 -3.07
CA ALA A 187 13.19 19.10 -2.79
C ALA A 187 12.12 18.00 -2.68
N TRP A 188 11.17 18.17 -1.75
CA TRP A 188 10.02 17.29 -1.65
C TRP A 188 9.22 17.32 -2.95
N ARG A 189 8.70 16.16 -3.34
CA ARG A 189 7.90 15.95 -4.53
C ARG A 189 6.70 15.08 -4.20
N SER A 190 5.52 15.51 -4.63
CA SER A 190 4.26 14.78 -4.39
C SER A 190 4.18 13.44 -5.10
N ASP A 191 4.93 13.27 -6.19
CA ASP A 191 4.92 12.06 -7.01
C ASP A 191 5.91 10.98 -6.55
N LEU A 192 6.70 11.24 -5.51
CA LEU A 192 7.63 10.28 -4.93
C LEU A 192 7.10 9.69 -3.62
N ALA A 193 7.32 8.39 -3.43
CA ALA A 193 7.15 7.75 -2.14
C ALA A 193 8.43 7.92 -1.30
N TYR A 194 8.25 8.21 -0.02
CA TYR A 194 9.32 8.39 0.96
C TYR A 194 9.20 7.35 2.06
N VAL A 195 10.28 6.63 2.37
CA VAL A 195 10.34 5.67 3.48
C VAL A 195 10.95 6.31 4.74
N ALA A 196 10.80 5.64 5.89
CA ALA A 196 11.35 6.10 7.16
C ALA A 196 12.84 6.46 7.04
N GLY A 197 13.20 7.66 7.52
CA GLY A 197 14.56 8.19 7.47
C GLY A 197 14.92 8.96 6.20
N ASN A 198 14.08 8.97 5.16
CA ASN A 198 14.30 9.85 4.00
C ASN A 198 14.23 11.32 4.40
N VAL A 199 15.14 12.13 3.85
CA VAL A 199 15.29 13.54 4.18
C VAL A 199 15.11 14.41 2.94
N VAL A 200 14.26 15.43 3.04
CA VAL A 200 13.95 16.38 1.95
C VAL A 200 13.97 17.82 2.41
N SER A 201 14.05 18.74 1.46
CA SER A 201 13.80 20.17 1.66
C SER A 201 12.37 20.55 1.25
N TYR A 202 11.66 21.28 2.10
CA TYR A 202 10.33 21.81 1.77
C TYR A 202 10.02 23.08 2.59
N ASN A 203 9.55 24.13 1.93
CA ASN A 203 9.22 25.44 2.54
C ASN A 203 10.33 26.02 3.44
N GLY A 204 11.60 25.90 3.02
CA GLY A 204 12.74 26.42 3.80
C GLY A 204 13.04 25.61 5.07
N HIS A 205 12.58 24.37 5.15
CA HIS A 205 12.84 23.49 6.28
C HIS A 205 13.37 22.14 5.80
N LYS A 206 14.11 21.47 6.68
CA LYS A 206 14.55 20.09 6.51
C LYS A 206 13.55 19.16 7.17
N TRP A 207 13.10 18.14 6.44
CA TRP A 207 12.10 17.20 6.93
C TRP A 207 12.60 15.76 6.83
N THR A 208 12.37 14.96 7.88
CA THR A 208 12.64 13.52 7.89
C THR A 208 11.33 12.74 7.93
N ALA A 209 11.12 11.83 6.96
CA ALA A 209 9.97 10.94 6.95
C ALA A 209 10.04 9.94 8.11
N LYS A 210 8.93 9.78 8.85
CA LYS A 210 8.82 8.83 9.97
C LYS A 210 8.45 7.42 9.51
N TRP A 211 7.66 7.32 8.45
CA TRP A 211 7.19 6.08 7.83
C TRP A 211 6.91 6.31 6.35
N TRP A 212 6.54 5.24 5.64
CA TRP A 212 6.15 5.31 4.23
C TRP A 212 5.03 6.33 4.02
N ASN A 213 5.25 7.31 3.14
CA ASN A 213 4.24 8.27 2.72
C ASN A 213 4.48 8.71 1.26
N GLN A 214 3.41 9.10 0.58
CA GLN A 214 3.46 9.66 -0.78
C GLN A 214 2.41 10.77 -0.87
N ALA A 215 2.75 11.87 -1.56
CA ALA A 215 1.89 13.05 -1.69
C ALA A 215 1.46 13.73 -0.37
N GLU A 216 2.02 13.34 0.77
CA GLU A 216 1.81 14.00 2.06
C GLU A 216 2.80 15.16 2.23
N ASN A 217 2.29 16.40 2.29
CA ASN A 217 3.12 17.59 2.41
C ASN A 217 3.84 17.63 3.78
N PRO A 218 5.17 17.85 3.81
CA PRO A 218 5.87 18.12 5.06
C PRO A 218 5.33 19.39 5.74
N GLY A 219 5.03 19.29 7.04
CA GLY A 219 4.35 20.35 7.81
C GLY A 219 2.84 20.47 7.56
N GLY A 220 2.25 19.54 6.81
CA GLY A 220 0.81 19.43 6.65
C GLY A 220 0.11 18.85 7.88
N ALA A 221 -1.16 18.47 7.72
CA ALA A 221 -1.96 17.88 8.80
C ALA A 221 -1.52 16.45 9.21
N SER A 222 -0.65 15.82 8.42
CA SER A 222 -0.12 14.48 8.69
C SER A 222 1.12 14.55 9.58
N ASP A 223 1.22 13.60 10.52
CA ASP A 223 2.41 13.39 11.35
C ASP A 223 3.53 12.62 10.63
N ALA A 224 3.43 12.34 9.33
CA ALA A 224 4.40 11.55 8.58
C ALA A 224 5.81 12.17 8.50
N TRP A 225 5.95 13.47 8.78
CA TRP A 225 7.22 14.19 8.71
C TRP A 225 7.64 14.73 10.08
N THR A 226 8.94 14.74 10.33
CA THR A 226 9.57 15.40 11.46
C THR A 226 10.29 16.64 10.96
N ASP A 227 9.93 17.82 11.47
CA ASP A 227 10.67 19.06 11.20
C ASP A 227 12.04 18.99 11.90
N ASN A 228 13.11 19.07 11.13
CA ASN A 228 14.48 19.10 11.64
C ASN A 228 15.02 20.54 11.78
N GLY A 229 14.17 21.54 11.59
CA GLY A 229 14.48 22.94 11.68
C GLY A 229 14.70 23.61 10.33
N ALA A 230 14.94 24.92 10.42
CA ALA A 230 15.12 25.77 9.26
C ALA A 230 16.35 25.38 8.42
N CYS A 231 16.13 25.52 7.13
CA CYS A 231 17.12 25.73 6.10
C CYS A 231 17.09 27.20 5.67
#